data_AF-C7NTK5-F1
#
_entry.id   AF-C7NTK5-F1
#
_cell.length_a   1.000
_cell.length_b   1.000
_cell.length_c   1.000
_cell.angle_alpha   90.00
_cell.angle_beta   90.00
_cell.angle_gamma   90.00
#
_symmetry.space_group_name_H-M   'P 1'
#
loop_
_entity.id
_entity.type
_entity.pdbx_description
1 polymer ?
#
loop_
_entity_poly.entity_id
_entity_poly.type
_entity_poly.pdbx_seq_one_letter_code
_entity_poly.pdbx_strand_id
1 'polypeptide(L)'
;MTVVLAGVGADQSNVGRNLPLYDDGTFEYVPIPEKTPETDESETFGTWPLRNGGVAADLLSKIRPAPGREEEWVTDPERIAGWPLHRDPNFDALTYGEHRGSADQRQGYVRLLEALDPGDVVGFYAGLAPPGGHPHRYLIGYFTAESVVTTAGRSPAEKRDLLADHPENAHAKRADGGELYYDRVGAEDKYVAIVEGREPGGLFERDPIRLSERYVKPGNERVGYYLREGIADEWDLRAPDADPVALTRKPAMCFDLSGETFRDRNGIPGAR
;
A
#
# COMPACT_ATOMS: atom_id res chain seq x y z
N MET A 1 -2.41 -13.38 17.46
CA MET A 1 -1.65 -13.16 16.22
C MET A 1 -2.62 -12.64 15.21
N THR A 2 -2.27 -11.53 14.58
CA THR A 2 -3.15 -10.69 13.79
C THR A 2 -2.63 -10.61 12.35
N VAL A 3 -3.53 -10.54 11.39
CA VAL A 3 -3.19 -10.15 10.02
C VAL A 3 -3.82 -8.78 9.75
N VAL A 4 -3.00 -7.80 9.37
CA VAL A 4 -3.48 -6.51 8.88
C VAL A 4 -3.28 -6.43 7.37
N LEU A 5 -4.34 -6.13 6.64
CA LEU A 5 -4.27 -5.87 5.20
C LEU A 5 -4.26 -4.38 4.91
N ALA A 6 -3.22 -3.93 4.21
CA ALA A 6 -2.99 -2.56 3.78
C ALA A 6 -3.22 -2.42 2.28
N GLY A 7 -4.00 -1.41 1.89
CA GLY A 7 -4.28 -1.13 0.48
C GLY A 7 -3.27 -0.16 -0.10
N VAL A 8 -2.54 -0.60 -1.14
CA VAL A 8 -1.31 0.06 -1.64
C VAL A 8 -1.27 0.12 -3.17
N GLY A 9 -0.17 0.66 -3.71
CA GLY A 9 0.14 0.71 -5.14
C GLY A 9 -0.69 1.71 -5.95
N ALA A 10 -0.15 2.10 -7.10
CA ALA A 10 -0.82 2.97 -8.06
C ALA A 10 -2.12 2.35 -8.56
N ASP A 11 -3.14 3.19 -8.73
CA ASP A 11 -4.40 2.82 -9.36
C ASP A 11 -5.02 3.98 -10.14
N GLN A 12 -6.30 3.88 -10.48
CA GLN A 12 -7.03 4.91 -11.22
C GLN A 12 -6.92 6.31 -10.63
N SER A 13 -6.80 6.44 -9.31
CA SER A 13 -6.70 7.73 -8.64
C SER A 13 -5.34 8.40 -8.85
N ASN A 14 -4.27 7.61 -8.99
CA ASN A 14 -2.90 8.10 -9.18
C ASN A 14 -2.49 8.14 -10.64
N VAL A 15 -2.85 7.13 -11.44
CA VAL A 15 -2.29 6.93 -12.79
C VAL A 15 -3.37 6.71 -13.85
N GLY A 16 -4.64 6.93 -13.49
CA GLY A 16 -5.77 6.85 -14.44
C GLY A 16 -6.17 5.44 -14.87
N ARG A 17 -5.51 4.39 -14.38
CA ARG A 17 -5.80 2.98 -14.68
C ARG A 17 -5.47 2.07 -13.50
N ASN A 18 -6.05 0.86 -13.49
CA ASN A 18 -5.52 -0.23 -12.65
C ASN A 18 -4.38 -0.92 -13.41
N LEU A 19 -3.46 -1.54 -12.67
CA LEU A 19 -2.28 -2.18 -13.23
C LEU A 19 -2.62 -3.57 -13.80
N PRO A 20 -1.89 -4.06 -14.82
CA PRO A 20 -2.17 -5.36 -15.43
C PRO A 20 -2.03 -6.55 -14.46
N LEU A 21 -2.99 -7.48 -14.55
CA LEU A 21 -2.83 -8.90 -14.22
C LEU A 21 -2.85 -9.64 -15.56
N TYR A 22 -1.88 -10.52 -15.79
CA TYR A 22 -1.70 -11.23 -17.05
C TYR A 22 -2.35 -12.63 -16.99
N ASP A 23 -2.64 -13.21 -18.15
CA ASP A 23 -3.29 -14.54 -18.26
C ASP A 23 -2.46 -15.67 -17.63
N ASP A 24 -1.16 -15.46 -17.55
CA ASP A 24 -0.22 -16.41 -16.98
C ASP A 24 -0.17 -16.31 -15.43
N GLY A 25 -0.85 -15.33 -14.83
CA GLY A 25 -0.91 -15.11 -13.38
C GLY A 25 0.12 -14.11 -12.85
N THR A 26 1.09 -13.69 -13.66
CA THR A 26 1.96 -12.54 -13.30
C THR A 26 1.15 -11.26 -13.27
N PHE A 27 1.65 -10.25 -12.56
CA PHE A 27 0.98 -8.95 -12.45
C PHE A 27 1.99 -7.85 -12.21
N GLU A 28 1.63 -6.62 -12.58
CA GLU A 28 2.46 -5.45 -12.30
C GLU A 28 2.10 -4.81 -10.96
N TYR A 29 3.11 -4.62 -10.13
CA TYR A 29 3.06 -3.70 -8.99
C TYR A 29 3.91 -2.47 -9.31
N VAL A 30 3.27 -1.31 -9.32
CA VAL A 30 3.92 -0.01 -9.48
C VAL A 30 3.56 0.81 -8.24
N PRO A 31 4.55 1.35 -7.50
CA PRO A 31 4.29 2.26 -6.39
C PRO A 31 3.53 3.52 -6.83
N ILE A 32 2.90 4.21 -5.89
CA ILE A 32 2.25 5.49 -6.19
C ILE A 32 3.31 6.55 -6.54
N PRO A 33 2.98 7.60 -7.33
CA PRO A 33 3.88 8.74 -7.50
C PRO A 33 4.17 9.39 -6.14
N GLU A 34 5.42 9.81 -5.93
CA GLU A 34 5.76 10.62 -4.77
C GLU A 34 5.01 11.95 -4.82
N LYS A 35 4.57 12.48 -3.67
CA LYS A 35 3.83 13.74 -3.52
C LYS A 35 4.64 14.96 -3.96
N THR A 36 5.96 14.84 -3.96
CA THR A 36 6.93 15.90 -4.23
C THR A 36 8.11 15.27 -4.99
N PRO A 37 8.76 16.00 -5.90
CA PRO A 37 10.01 15.54 -6.50
C PRO A 37 11.21 15.63 -5.53
N GLU A 38 11.09 16.35 -4.41
CA GLU A 38 12.10 16.45 -3.37
C GLU A 38 12.03 15.23 -2.42
N THR A 39 12.78 14.18 -2.77
CA THR A 39 12.90 12.93 -2.03
C THR A 39 14.26 12.29 -2.29
N ASP A 40 14.73 11.45 -1.37
CA ASP A 40 15.93 10.62 -1.54
C ASP A 40 15.65 9.33 -2.33
N GLU A 41 14.43 9.11 -2.82
CA GLU A 41 14.12 7.97 -3.70
C GLU A 41 14.79 8.13 -5.07
N SER A 42 15.68 7.18 -5.39
CA SER A 42 16.41 7.14 -6.65
C SER A 42 15.59 6.53 -7.80
N GLU A 43 14.63 5.68 -7.48
CA GLU A 43 13.78 5.04 -8.49
C GLU A 43 12.66 5.97 -8.97
N THR A 44 12.47 6.01 -10.29
CA THR A 44 11.41 6.77 -10.95
C THR A 44 10.52 5.84 -11.77
N PHE A 45 9.42 6.35 -12.33
CA PHE A 45 8.65 5.56 -13.29
C PHE A 45 9.46 5.15 -14.52
N GLY A 46 10.49 5.92 -14.90
CA GLY A 46 11.37 5.65 -16.02
C GLY A 46 12.46 4.61 -15.74
N THR A 47 12.69 4.24 -14.48
CA THR A 47 13.67 3.20 -14.09
C THR A 47 13.02 1.94 -13.56
N TRP A 48 11.81 2.04 -13.01
CA TRP A 48 11.11 0.92 -12.39
C TRP A 48 10.75 -0.17 -13.41
N PRO A 49 11.35 -1.36 -13.34
CA PRO A 49 11.14 -2.40 -14.33
C PRO A 49 9.76 -3.02 -14.22
N LEU A 50 9.17 -3.36 -15.36
CA LEU A 50 7.94 -4.13 -15.44
C LEU A 50 8.25 -5.62 -15.63
N ARG A 51 7.40 -6.48 -15.07
CA ARG A 51 7.56 -7.94 -15.18
C ARG A 51 7.38 -8.43 -16.61
N ASN A 52 6.52 -7.78 -17.39
CA ASN A 52 6.35 -8.09 -18.81
C ASN A 52 7.25 -7.25 -19.74
N GLY A 53 8.34 -6.69 -19.21
CA GLY A 53 9.33 -5.91 -19.95
C GLY A 53 8.99 -4.42 -20.09
N GLY A 54 10.02 -3.60 -20.27
CA GLY A 54 9.92 -2.14 -20.24
C GLY A 54 9.98 -1.58 -18.83
N VAL A 55 9.56 -0.32 -18.68
CA VAL A 55 9.54 0.43 -17.41
C VAL A 55 8.16 0.98 -17.11
N ALA A 56 7.89 1.32 -15.85
CA ALA A 56 6.55 1.75 -15.44
C ALA A 56 5.99 2.92 -16.26
N ALA A 57 6.83 3.86 -16.70
CA ALA A 57 6.44 4.97 -17.55
C ALA A 57 5.78 4.52 -18.87
N ASP A 58 6.14 3.35 -19.40
CA ASP A 58 5.56 2.79 -20.63
C ASP A 58 4.07 2.45 -20.46
N LEU A 59 3.59 2.26 -19.23
CA LEU A 59 2.18 1.98 -18.93
C LEU A 59 1.34 3.23 -18.72
N LEU A 60 1.96 4.41 -18.59
CA LEU A 60 1.33 5.59 -18.03
C LEU A 60 1.27 6.74 -19.04
N SER A 61 0.07 7.26 -19.26
CA SER A 61 -0.14 8.50 -20.03
C SER A 61 -0.32 9.72 -19.14
N LYS A 62 -0.53 9.50 -17.84
CA LYS A 62 -0.72 10.56 -16.85
C LYS A 62 -0.46 10.06 -15.44
N ILE A 63 0.01 10.95 -14.58
CA ILE A 63 0.13 10.71 -13.14
C ILE A 63 -0.47 11.88 -12.35
N ARG A 64 -0.85 11.59 -11.11
CA ARG A 64 -1.33 12.55 -10.13
C ARG A 64 -0.69 12.24 -8.77
N PRO A 65 0.38 12.96 -8.40
CA PRO A 65 1.10 12.85 -7.13
C PRO A 65 0.23 12.86 -5.88
N ALA A 66 -0.63 13.88 -5.73
CA ALA A 66 -1.52 14.02 -4.58
C ALA A 66 -3.01 13.93 -4.99
N PRO A 67 -3.56 12.71 -5.20
CA PRO A 67 -4.96 12.57 -5.55
C PRO A 67 -5.87 13.14 -4.46
N GLY A 68 -6.88 13.92 -4.88
CA GLY A 68 -7.83 14.57 -3.96
C GLY A 68 -7.47 16.00 -3.55
N ARG A 69 -6.31 16.52 -4.00
CA ARG A 69 -6.02 17.96 -4.02
C ARG A 69 -6.39 18.56 -5.38
N GLU A 70 -6.43 19.90 -5.47
CA GLU A 70 -6.69 20.65 -6.71
C GLU A 70 -5.53 20.57 -7.73
N GLU A 71 -4.63 19.59 -7.58
CA GLU A 71 -3.51 19.37 -8.48
C GLU A 71 -3.96 18.70 -9.79
N GLU A 72 -3.51 19.27 -10.90
CA GLU A 72 -3.77 18.75 -12.24
C GLU A 72 -2.96 17.47 -12.52
N TRP A 73 -3.44 16.70 -13.50
CA TRP A 73 -2.70 15.55 -14.01
C TRP A 73 -1.42 16.00 -14.71
N VAL A 74 -0.30 15.37 -14.37
CA VAL A 74 0.94 15.48 -15.16
C VAL A 74 0.80 14.53 -16.34
N THR A 75 0.87 15.08 -17.57
CA THR A 75 0.71 14.32 -18.82
C THR A 75 1.94 14.37 -19.73
N ASP A 76 2.96 15.14 -19.35
CA ASP A 76 4.21 15.23 -20.09
C ASP A 76 5.04 13.95 -19.88
N PRO A 77 5.41 13.20 -20.94
CA PRO A 77 6.07 11.90 -20.82
C PRO A 77 7.43 11.96 -20.11
N GLU A 78 8.24 12.99 -20.37
CA GLU A 78 9.56 13.14 -19.72
C GLU A 78 9.39 13.39 -18.23
N ARG A 79 8.44 14.25 -17.85
CA ARG A 79 8.09 14.47 -16.44
C ARG A 79 7.52 13.24 -15.76
N ILE A 80 6.71 12.43 -16.46
CA ILE A 80 6.20 11.15 -15.92
C ILE A 80 7.38 10.21 -15.66
N ALA A 81 8.25 10.01 -16.65
CA ALA A 81 9.40 9.11 -16.54
C ALA A 81 10.39 9.57 -15.46
N GLY A 82 10.59 10.87 -15.30
CA GLY A 82 11.46 11.43 -14.27
C GLY A 82 10.82 11.53 -12.88
N TRP A 83 9.54 11.20 -12.71
CA TRP A 83 8.86 11.38 -11.43
C TRP A 83 9.23 10.28 -10.43
N PRO A 84 9.66 10.62 -9.21
CA PRO A 84 10.08 9.63 -8.22
C PRO A 84 8.92 8.82 -7.67
N LEU A 85 9.21 7.60 -7.27
CA LEU A 85 8.24 6.69 -6.68
C LEU A 85 8.09 6.92 -5.18
N HIS A 86 6.92 6.63 -4.64
CA HIS A 86 6.73 6.42 -3.21
C HIS A 86 6.65 4.93 -2.94
N ARG A 87 7.81 4.30 -2.75
CA ARG A 87 7.97 2.84 -2.61
C ARG A 87 7.48 2.33 -1.25
N ASP A 88 6.16 2.25 -1.11
CA ASP A 88 5.51 1.91 0.16
C ASP A 88 4.34 0.91 -0.07
N PRO A 89 4.55 -0.40 0.19
CA PRO A 89 5.70 -1.03 0.83
C PRO A 89 6.96 -1.05 -0.05
N ASN A 90 8.11 -1.09 0.62
CA ASN A 90 9.37 -1.52 0.02
C ASN A 90 9.53 -3.02 0.27
N PHE A 91 9.20 -3.85 -0.74
CA PHE A 91 9.27 -5.31 -0.64
C PHE A 91 10.69 -5.88 -0.57
N ASP A 92 11.73 -5.13 -0.94
CA ASP A 92 13.11 -5.61 -0.83
C ASP A 92 13.64 -5.40 0.59
N ALA A 93 13.34 -4.23 1.17
CA ALA A 93 13.74 -3.89 2.54
C ALA A 93 12.70 -4.35 3.59
N LEU A 94 11.57 -4.90 3.16
CA LEU A 94 10.45 -5.34 4.00
C LEU A 94 9.97 -4.26 4.98
N THR A 95 9.82 -3.02 4.51
CA THR A 95 9.30 -1.90 5.33
C THR A 95 8.04 -1.31 4.73
N TYR A 96 7.15 -0.81 5.59
CA TYR A 96 5.93 -0.12 5.19
C TYR A 96 5.60 1.02 6.17
N GLY A 97 5.29 2.20 5.65
CA GLY A 97 4.87 3.36 6.44
C GLY A 97 3.43 3.78 6.18
N GLU A 98 2.78 4.35 7.19
CA GLU A 98 1.42 4.87 7.02
C GLU A 98 1.15 6.06 7.95
N HIS A 99 0.31 6.97 7.47
CA HIS A 99 -0.15 8.17 8.19
C HIS A 99 -1.68 8.37 8.10
N ARG A 100 -2.40 7.55 7.33
CA ARG A 100 -3.87 7.62 7.18
C ARG A 100 -4.54 7.30 8.52
N GLY A 101 -5.54 8.09 8.88
CA GLY A 101 -6.19 7.96 10.18
C GLY A 101 -5.33 8.35 11.40
N SER A 102 -4.11 8.86 11.23
CA SER A 102 -3.29 9.36 12.35
C SER A 102 -3.98 10.51 13.10
N ALA A 103 -4.58 11.45 12.34
CA ALA A 103 -5.31 12.62 12.86
C ALA A 103 -6.80 12.34 13.11
N ASP A 104 -7.41 11.41 12.35
CA ASP A 104 -8.78 10.96 12.56
C ASP A 104 -8.75 9.53 13.08
N GLN A 105 -8.60 9.42 14.40
CA GLN A 105 -8.44 8.14 15.11
C GLN A 105 -9.61 7.17 14.87
N ARG A 106 -10.75 7.64 14.34
CA ARG A 106 -11.89 6.83 13.93
C ARG A 106 -11.64 6.04 12.64
N GLN A 107 -10.69 6.44 11.80
CA GLN A 107 -10.32 5.72 10.57
C GLN A 107 -9.39 4.54 10.84
N GLY A 108 -8.77 4.47 12.03
CA GLY A 108 -8.11 3.29 12.60
C GLY A 108 -6.86 2.77 11.89
N TYR A 109 -6.55 3.18 10.65
CA TYR A 109 -5.51 2.54 9.83
C TYR A 109 -4.16 2.46 10.57
N VAL A 110 -3.58 3.59 10.97
CA VAL A 110 -2.31 3.60 11.71
C VAL A 110 -2.40 2.80 13.01
N ARG A 111 -3.52 2.87 13.73
CA ARG A 111 -3.72 2.11 14.98
C ARG A 111 -3.72 0.59 14.78
N LEU A 112 -4.24 0.12 13.65
CA LEU A 112 -4.19 -1.31 13.32
C LEU A 112 -2.74 -1.76 13.12
N LEU A 113 -1.89 -0.92 12.54
CA LEU A 113 -0.46 -1.22 12.38
C LEU A 113 0.29 -1.13 13.71
N GLU A 114 0.03 -0.10 14.52
CA GLU A 114 0.65 0.06 15.86
C GLU A 114 0.29 -1.07 16.83
N ALA A 115 -0.78 -1.82 16.56
CA ALA A 115 -1.21 -2.96 17.36
C ALA A 115 -0.56 -4.30 16.94
N LEU A 116 0.30 -4.31 15.91
CA LEU A 116 1.00 -5.51 15.47
C LEU A 116 2.09 -5.91 16.45
N ASP A 117 2.10 -7.19 16.81
CA ASP A 117 3.19 -7.79 17.58
C ASP A 117 4.20 -8.49 16.65
N PRO A 118 5.46 -8.71 17.08
CA PRO A 118 6.42 -9.49 16.32
C PRO A 118 5.88 -10.90 15.97
N GLY A 119 5.85 -11.25 14.69
CA GLY A 119 5.27 -12.50 14.18
C GLY A 119 3.87 -12.38 13.59
N ASP A 120 3.19 -11.25 13.78
CA ASP A 120 1.98 -10.88 13.02
C ASP A 120 2.32 -10.63 11.55
N VAL A 121 1.31 -10.44 10.71
CA VAL A 121 1.51 -10.26 9.25
C VAL A 121 0.90 -8.94 8.79
N VAL A 122 1.65 -8.23 7.95
CA VAL A 122 1.12 -7.14 7.13
C VAL A 122 1.02 -7.61 5.69
N GLY A 123 -0.20 -7.80 5.22
CA GLY A 123 -0.50 -8.13 3.83
C GLY A 123 -0.83 -6.89 3.01
N PHE A 124 -0.46 -6.90 1.74
CA PHE A 124 -0.61 -5.76 0.85
C PHE A 124 -1.53 -6.09 -0.29
N TYR A 125 -2.54 -5.27 -0.52
CA TYR A 125 -3.48 -5.47 -1.62
C TYR A 125 -3.56 -4.27 -2.55
N ALA A 126 -3.70 -4.56 -3.84
CA ALA A 126 -3.72 -3.57 -4.91
C ALA A 126 -4.89 -3.79 -5.88
N GLY A 127 -5.16 -2.78 -6.71
CA GLY A 127 -6.12 -2.88 -7.80
C GLY A 127 -5.46 -3.43 -9.05
N LEU A 128 -5.83 -4.64 -9.48
CA LEU A 128 -5.33 -5.25 -10.70
C LEU A 128 -6.44 -5.48 -11.71
N ALA A 129 -6.13 -5.30 -13.00
CA ALA A 129 -7.02 -5.51 -14.12
C ALA A 129 -6.64 -6.77 -14.90
N PRO A 130 -7.45 -7.85 -14.82
CA PRO A 130 -7.23 -9.04 -15.65
C PRO A 130 -7.53 -8.75 -17.14
N PRO A 131 -7.03 -9.57 -18.07
CA PRO A 131 -7.26 -9.37 -19.49
C PRO A 131 -8.75 -9.55 -19.81
N GLY A 132 -9.33 -8.58 -20.53
CA GLY A 132 -10.75 -8.60 -20.91
C GLY A 132 -11.76 -8.52 -19.74
N GLY A 133 -11.29 -8.39 -18.50
CA GLY A 133 -12.14 -8.39 -17.30
C GLY A 133 -12.18 -7.05 -16.59
N HIS A 134 -13.03 -6.96 -15.56
CA HIS A 134 -13.06 -5.81 -14.67
C HIS A 134 -11.97 -5.91 -13.61
N PRO A 135 -11.40 -4.78 -13.16
CA PRO A 135 -10.40 -4.79 -12.11
C PRO A 135 -11.00 -5.28 -10.79
N HIS A 136 -10.17 -5.91 -9.96
CA HIS A 136 -10.52 -6.34 -8.60
C HIS A 136 -9.43 -5.94 -7.62
N ARG A 137 -9.67 -6.17 -6.32
CA ARG A 137 -8.65 -6.04 -5.28
C ARG A 137 -8.01 -7.39 -5.07
N TYR A 138 -6.70 -7.43 -5.11
CA TYR A 138 -5.91 -8.64 -4.94
C TYR A 138 -4.86 -8.43 -3.86
N LEU A 139 -4.70 -9.41 -2.97
CA LEU A 139 -3.51 -9.54 -2.12
C LEU A 139 -2.34 -9.90 -3.03
N ILE A 140 -1.33 -9.04 -3.03
CA ILE A 140 -0.17 -9.10 -3.95
C ILE A 140 1.12 -9.50 -3.25
N GLY A 141 1.16 -9.50 -1.92
CA GLY A 141 2.33 -9.84 -1.14
C GLY A 141 2.08 -9.55 0.33
N TYR A 142 3.07 -9.85 1.16
CA TYR A 142 3.03 -9.58 2.59
C TYR A 142 4.44 -9.60 3.17
N PHE A 143 4.61 -9.20 4.42
CA PHE A 143 5.75 -9.62 5.22
C PHE A 143 5.35 -9.89 6.67
N THR A 144 6.20 -10.62 7.39
CA THR A 144 6.01 -10.87 8.81
C THR A 144 6.50 -9.66 9.60
N ALA A 145 5.69 -9.10 10.48
CA ALA A 145 6.08 -7.97 11.32
C ALA A 145 7.22 -8.37 12.27
N GLU A 146 8.25 -7.55 12.33
CA GLU A 146 9.34 -7.66 13.30
C GLU A 146 9.20 -6.59 14.39
N SER A 147 8.93 -5.35 14.00
CA SER A 147 8.68 -4.27 14.94
C SER A 147 7.83 -3.16 14.32
N VAL A 148 7.25 -2.32 15.18
CA VAL A 148 6.54 -1.12 14.75
C VAL A 148 7.08 0.06 15.54
N VAL A 149 7.47 1.12 14.83
CA VAL A 149 7.90 2.39 15.42
C VAL A 149 6.97 3.50 14.95
N THR A 150 6.80 4.53 15.77
CA THR A 150 5.91 5.66 15.47
C THR A 150 6.57 6.98 15.79
N THR A 151 6.28 8.00 14.97
CA THR A 151 6.69 9.38 15.21
C THR A 151 5.73 10.15 16.12
N ALA A 152 4.63 9.52 16.56
CA ALA A 152 3.68 10.11 17.49
C ALA A 152 4.36 10.53 18.79
N GLY A 153 4.09 11.77 19.24
CA GLY A 153 4.60 12.29 20.52
C GLY A 153 6.11 12.54 20.60
N ARG A 154 6.86 12.29 19.52
CA ARG A 154 8.31 12.52 19.48
C ARG A 154 8.66 13.97 19.20
N SER A 155 9.72 14.45 19.80
CA SER A 155 10.34 15.74 19.47
C SER A 155 10.93 15.72 18.05
N PRO A 156 11.17 16.89 17.44
CA PRO A 156 11.79 16.95 16.11
C PRO A 156 13.13 16.22 16.02
N ALA A 157 13.95 16.24 17.07
CA ALA A 157 15.22 15.51 17.09
C ALA A 157 15.02 13.99 17.08
N GLU A 158 14.13 13.48 17.94
CA GLU A 158 13.83 12.05 17.99
C GLU A 158 13.16 11.54 16.71
N LYS A 159 12.35 12.37 16.04
CA LYS A 159 11.81 12.04 14.72
C LYS A 159 12.93 11.91 13.69
N ARG A 160 13.89 12.84 13.67
CA ARG A 160 15.06 12.78 12.76
C ARG A 160 15.87 11.50 12.98
N ASP A 161 16.18 11.19 14.24
CA ASP A 161 16.96 9.99 14.59
C ASP A 161 16.21 8.73 14.14
N LEU A 162 14.90 8.63 14.42
CA LEU A 162 14.06 7.53 13.95
C LEU A 162 14.09 7.40 12.43
N LEU A 163 13.91 8.49 11.68
CA LEU A 163 13.91 8.41 10.21
C LEU A 163 15.29 8.03 9.66
N ALA A 164 16.38 8.47 10.31
CA ALA A 164 17.73 8.09 9.95
C ALA A 164 18.01 6.59 10.19
N ASP A 165 17.37 5.99 11.20
CA ASP A 165 17.45 4.55 11.49
C ASP A 165 16.60 3.70 10.52
N HIS A 166 15.69 4.31 9.76
CA HIS A 166 14.79 3.64 8.79
C HIS A 166 14.88 4.22 7.37
N PRO A 167 16.09 4.30 6.75
CA PRO A 167 16.32 5.05 5.52
C PRO A 167 15.62 4.43 4.28
N GLU A 168 15.31 3.14 4.32
CA GLU A 168 14.62 2.46 3.21
C GLU A 168 13.11 2.71 3.17
N ASN A 169 12.55 3.30 4.23
CA ASN A 169 11.13 3.61 4.29
C ASN A 169 10.81 4.87 3.48
N ALA A 170 9.74 4.83 2.69
CA ALA A 170 9.41 5.92 1.79
C ALA A 170 9.08 7.24 2.50
N HIS A 171 8.61 7.23 3.76
CA HIS A 171 8.41 8.47 4.52
C HIS A 171 9.71 9.04 5.07
N ALA A 172 10.73 8.21 5.31
CA ALA A 172 12.08 8.67 5.63
C ALA A 172 12.73 9.30 4.39
N LYS A 173 12.65 8.65 3.23
CA LYS A 173 13.16 9.21 1.97
C LYS A 173 12.51 10.54 1.57
N ARG A 174 11.21 10.71 1.85
CA ARG A 174 10.47 11.98 1.62
C ARG A 174 10.82 13.08 2.65
N ALA A 175 11.40 12.72 3.77
CA ALA A 175 11.76 13.70 4.79
C ALA A 175 12.91 14.60 4.28
N ASP A 176 12.90 15.87 4.67
CA ASP A 176 13.92 16.84 4.26
C ASP A 176 14.63 17.35 5.50
N GLY A 177 15.94 17.12 5.58
CA GLY A 177 16.69 17.30 6.83
C GLY A 177 16.11 16.47 8.00
N GLY A 178 15.42 15.37 7.69
CA GLY A 178 14.68 14.52 8.63
C GLY A 178 13.39 15.17 9.20
N GLU A 179 12.89 16.23 8.59
CA GLU A 179 11.55 16.76 8.85
C GLU A 179 10.50 16.09 7.95
N LEU A 180 9.46 15.49 8.55
CA LEU A 180 8.40 14.82 7.81
C LEU A 180 7.64 15.80 6.90
N TYR A 181 7.20 15.32 5.73
CA TYR A 181 6.40 16.11 4.79
C TYR A 181 5.18 16.79 5.45
N TYR A 182 4.47 16.07 6.32
CA TYR A 182 3.27 16.60 6.96
C TYR A 182 3.55 17.67 8.01
N ASP A 183 4.70 17.59 8.69
CA ASP A 183 5.16 18.64 9.60
C ASP A 183 5.47 19.91 8.78
N ARG A 184 6.19 19.77 7.66
CA ARG A 184 6.56 20.88 6.75
C ARG A 184 5.37 21.61 6.15
N VAL A 185 4.31 20.89 5.77
CA VAL A 185 3.10 21.50 5.19
C VAL A 185 2.06 21.93 6.24
N GLY A 186 2.43 21.89 7.54
CA GLY A 186 1.59 22.37 8.64
C GLY A 186 0.36 21.52 8.92
N ALA A 187 0.42 20.22 8.66
CA ALA A 187 -0.68 19.32 8.97
C ALA A 187 -0.64 18.91 10.44
N GLU A 188 -1.61 19.42 11.21
CA GLU A 188 -1.74 19.11 12.64
C GLU A 188 -2.06 17.63 12.88
N ASP A 189 -1.54 17.09 13.99
CA ASP A 189 -1.76 15.72 14.47
C ASP A 189 -1.46 14.60 13.45
N LYS A 190 -0.62 14.90 12.46
CA LYS A 190 -0.08 13.92 11.52
C LYS A 190 1.19 13.29 12.10
N TYR A 191 1.23 11.97 12.07
CA TYR A 191 2.41 11.19 12.38
C TYR A 191 2.44 9.96 11.47
N VAL A 192 3.58 9.28 11.47
CA VAL A 192 3.84 8.10 10.66
C VAL A 192 4.13 6.94 11.60
N ALA A 193 3.46 5.80 11.38
CA ALA A 193 3.90 4.52 11.89
C ALA A 193 4.67 3.79 10.78
N ILE A 194 5.83 3.23 11.12
CA ILE A 194 6.67 2.41 10.25
C ILE A 194 6.66 0.99 10.82
N VAL A 195 6.28 0.04 9.98
CA VAL A 195 6.39 -1.39 10.26
C VAL A 195 7.67 -1.89 9.60
N GLU A 196 8.57 -2.40 10.42
CA GLU A 196 9.73 -3.17 9.96
C GLU A 196 9.35 -4.64 9.91
N GLY A 197 9.62 -5.26 8.78
CA GLY A 197 9.29 -6.63 8.48
C GLY A 197 10.51 -7.52 8.40
N ARG A 198 10.24 -8.82 8.45
CA ARG A 198 11.21 -9.90 8.25
C ARG A 198 10.63 -10.99 7.39
N GLU A 199 11.51 -11.86 6.91
CA GLU A 199 11.09 -13.07 6.22
C GLU A 199 10.27 -14.01 7.15
N PRO A 200 9.30 -14.78 6.61
CA PRO A 200 8.87 -14.77 5.21
C PRO A 200 8.15 -13.47 4.83
N GLY A 201 8.52 -12.91 3.68
CA GLY A 201 7.96 -11.66 3.17
C GLY A 201 8.42 -11.36 1.74
N GLY A 202 7.72 -10.43 1.10
CA GLY A 202 7.96 -10.02 -0.28
C GLY A 202 6.68 -9.90 -1.12
N LEU A 203 6.88 -9.63 -2.40
CA LEU A 203 5.84 -9.61 -3.42
C LEU A 203 5.63 -11.05 -3.95
N PHE A 204 4.39 -11.44 -4.25
CA PHE A 204 4.13 -12.70 -4.96
C PHE A 204 4.65 -12.61 -6.39
N GLU A 205 5.22 -13.69 -6.93
CA GLU A 205 5.65 -13.72 -8.33
C GLU A 205 4.43 -13.84 -9.24
N ARG A 206 3.49 -14.69 -8.85
CA ARG A 206 2.29 -14.98 -9.62
C ARG A 206 1.07 -15.20 -8.73
N ASP A 207 -0.08 -15.37 -9.37
CA ASP A 207 -1.35 -15.83 -8.80
C ASP A 207 -1.79 -15.05 -7.55
N PRO A 208 -1.92 -13.70 -7.65
CA PRO A 208 -2.32 -12.88 -6.52
C PRO A 208 -3.75 -13.25 -6.10
N ILE A 209 -4.07 -13.12 -4.81
CA ILE A 209 -5.32 -13.66 -4.25
C ILE A 209 -6.42 -12.62 -4.34
N ARG A 210 -7.46 -12.92 -5.12
CA ARG A 210 -8.60 -12.02 -5.29
C ARG A 210 -9.40 -11.88 -3.99
N LEU A 211 -9.36 -10.67 -3.43
CA LEU A 211 -10.06 -10.29 -2.20
C LEU A 211 -11.48 -9.79 -2.44
N SER A 212 -11.77 -9.25 -3.62
CA SER A 212 -13.04 -8.55 -3.85
C SER A 212 -14.02 -9.23 -4.79
N GLU A 213 -15.30 -9.05 -4.49
CA GLU A 213 -16.40 -9.16 -5.44
C GLU A 213 -16.78 -7.78 -5.99
N ARG A 214 -17.40 -7.77 -7.17
CA ARG A 214 -17.85 -6.56 -7.83
C ARG A 214 -19.33 -6.66 -8.12
N TYR A 215 -20.14 -5.88 -7.42
CA TYR A 215 -21.59 -5.84 -7.59
C TYR A 215 -22.15 -4.48 -7.13
N VAL A 216 -23.43 -4.24 -7.40
CA VAL A 216 -24.16 -3.09 -6.88
C VAL A 216 -24.84 -3.53 -5.58
N LYS A 217 -24.34 -3.06 -4.42
CA LYS A 217 -24.98 -3.36 -3.12
C LYS A 217 -26.39 -2.76 -3.10
N PRO A 218 -27.40 -3.44 -2.53
CA PRO A 218 -28.72 -2.86 -2.34
C PRO A 218 -28.64 -1.48 -1.67
N GLY A 219 -29.30 -0.48 -2.26
CA GLY A 219 -29.25 0.92 -1.81
C GLY A 219 -28.17 1.78 -2.47
N ASN A 220 -27.27 1.20 -3.27
CA ASN A 220 -26.29 1.95 -4.05
C ASN A 220 -26.71 2.06 -5.53
N GLU A 221 -26.38 3.20 -6.16
CA GLU A 221 -26.58 3.39 -7.60
C GLU A 221 -25.41 2.90 -8.44
N ARG A 222 -24.20 2.84 -7.84
CA ARG A 222 -22.95 2.52 -8.53
C ARG A 222 -22.39 1.19 -8.05
N VAL A 223 -21.72 0.51 -8.96
CA VAL A 223 -20.96 -0.70 -8.66
C VAL A 223 -19.84 -0.41 -7.66
N GLY A 224 -19.67 -1.29 -6.69
CA GLY A 224 -18.60 -1.24 -5.70
C GLY A 224 -17.71 -2.48 -5.76
N TYR A 225 -16.61 -2.41 -5.01
CA TYR A 225 -15.78 -3.56 -4.71
C TYR A 225 -15.97 -3.89 -3.24
N TYR A 226 -16.34 -5.13 -2.94
CA TYR A 226 -16.64 -5.58 -1.58
C TYR A 226 -15.78 -6.79 -1.23
N LEU A 227 -15.32 -6.88 0.02
CA LEU A 227 -14.60 -8.05 0.50
C LEU A 227 -15.45 -9.31 0.28
N ARG A 228 -14.81 -10.40 -0.18
CA ARG A 228 -15.47 -11.70 -0.33
C ARG A 228 -15.86 -12.24 1.04
N GLU A 229 -17.11 -12.68 1.18
CA GLU A 229 -17.67 -13.22 2.43
C GLU A 229 -16.82 -14.36 2.99
N GLY A 230 -16.44 -15.34 2.14
CA GLY A 230 -15.56 -16.43 2.58
C GLY A 230 -14.21 -15.97 3.15
N ILE A 231 -13.66 -14.83 2.69
CA ILE A 231 -12.43 -14.28 3.30
C ILE A 231 -12.75 -13.61 4.64
N ALA A 232 -13.83 -12.83 4.70
CA ALA A 232 -14.24 -12.18 5.95
C ALA A 232 -14.49 -13.20 7.06
N ASP A 233 -15.17 -14.30 6.74
CA ASP A 233 -15.53 -15.36 7.69
C ASP A 233 -14.34 -16.26 8.03
N GLU A 234 -13.66 -16.81 7.02
CA GLU A 234 -12.59 -17.79 7.25
C GLU A 234 -11.34 -17.19 7.90
N TRP A 235 -11.10 -15.90 7.68
CA TRP A 235 -9.97 -15.17 8.26
C TRP A 235 -10.38 -14.39 9.51
N ASP A 236 -11.66 -14.45 9.91
CA ASP A 236 -12.22 -13.80 11.09
C ASP A 236 -11.94 -12.29 11.13
N LEU A 237 -12.59 -11.55 10.22
CA LEU A 237 -12.50 -10.10 10.12
C LEU A 237 -12.90 -9.41 11.46
N ARG A 238 -11.97 -8.62 12.01
CA ARG A 238 -12.18 -7.81 13.23
C ARG A 238 -12.36 -6.32 12.96
N ALA A 239 -11.79 -5.81 11.87
CA ALA A 239 -11.97 -4.43 11.45
C ALA A 239 -11.84 -4.28 9.92
N PRO A 240 -12.54 -3.34 9.28
CA PRO A 240 -13.52 -2.43 9.88
C PRO A 240 -14.83 -3.15 10.24
N ASP A 241 -15.58 -2.58 11.18
CA ASP A 241 -16.94 -3.02 11.54
C ASP A 241 -17.94 -2.56 10.45
N ALA A 242 -17.86 -3.19 9.29
CA ALA A 242 -18.71 -2.90 8.14
C ALA A 242 -19.03 -4.18 7.39
N ASP A 243 -20.32 -4.44 7.16
CA ASP A 243 -20.77 -5.61 6.42
C ASP A 243 -21.65 -5.23 5.20
N PRO A 244 -21.24 -5.59 3.97
CA PRO A 244 -19.90 -6.02 3.56
C PRO A 244 -18.90 -4.85 3.53
N VAL A 245 -17.62 -5.14 3.77
CA VAL A 245 -16.53 -4.16 3.73
C VAL A 245 -16.33 -3.64 2.30
N ALA A 246 -16.45 -2.32 2.10
CA ALA A 246 -16.19 -1.68 0.81
C ALA A 246 -14.68 -1.42 0.60
N LEU A 247 -14.10 -2.03 -0.44
CA LEU A 247 -12.67 -1.95 -0.77
C LEU A 247 -12.32 -0.88 -1.81
N THR A 248 -13.29 -0.06 -2.22
CA THR A 248 -13.09 1.01 -3.22
C THR A 248 -12.01 1.99 -2.77
N ARG A 249 -12.05 2.43 -1.51
CA ARG A 249 -11.10 3.39 -0.92
C ARG A 249 -9.88 2.75 -0.25
N LYS A 250 -9.64 1.46 -0.51
CA LYS A 250 -8.49 0.73 0.04
C LYS A 250 -8.36 0.89 1.58
N PRO A 251 -9.41 0.56 2.38
CA PRO A 251 -9.32 0.64 3.84
C PRO A 251 -8.31 -0.38 4.39
N ALA A 252 -7.71 -0.11 5.55
CA ALA A 252 -7.06 -1.17 6.29
C ALA A 252 -8.11 -2.16 6.81
N MET A 253 -7.72 -3.44 6.86
CA MET A 253 -8.53 -4.50 7.46
C MET A 253 -7.69 -5.27 8.46
N CYS A 254 -8.31 -5.74 9.54
CA CYS A 254 -7.69 -6.53 10.58
C CYS A 254 -8.44 -7.84 10.73
N PHE A 255 -7.71 -8.93 10.87
CA PHE A 255 -8.20 -10.30 10.89
C PHE A 255 -7.59 -11.04 12.07
N ASP A 256 -8.40 -11.81 12.79
CA ASP A 256 -7.95 -12.72 13.84
C ASP A 256 -7.54 -14.06 13.24
N LEU A 257 -6.38 -14.01 12.57
CA LEU A 257 -5.79 -15.12 11.85
C LEU A 257 -4.31 -15.18 12.22
N SER A 258 -3.84 -16.36 12.63
CA SER A 258 -2.42 -16.52 12.93
C SER A 258 -1.57 -16.31 11.68
N GLY A 259 -0.37 -15.75 11.84
CA GLY A 259 0.56 -15.57 10.72
C GLY A 259 0.91 -16.91 10.06
N GLU A 260 1.04 -17.99 10.83
CA GLU A 260 1.26 -19.34 10.30
C GLU A 260 0.11 -19.80 9.39
N THR A 261 -1.12 -19.76 9.90
CA THR A 261 -2.30 -20.14 9.11
C THR A 261 -2.46 -19.25 7.87
N PHE A 262 -2.16 -17.95 7.97
CA PHE A 262 -2.17 -17.06 6.82
C PHE A 262 -1.17 -17.51 5.73
N ARG A 263 0.06 -17.84 6.12
CA ARG A 263 1.10 -18.31 5.17
C ARG A 263 0.75 -19.65 4.55
N ASP A 264 0.26 -20.60 5.35
CA ASP A 264 -0.12 -21.92 4.85
C ASP A 264 -1.24 -21.83 3.81
N ARG A 265 -2.19 -20.91 4.00
CA ARG A 265 -3.29 -20.68 3.07
C ARG A 265 -2.86 -19.94 1.80
N ASN A 266 -2.00 -18.93 1.96
CA ASN A 266 -1.73 -17.95 0.90
C ASN A 266 -0.39 -18.19 0.17
N GLY A 267 0.45 -19.09 0.66
CA GLY A 267 1.78 -19.35 0.13
C GLY A 267 2.82 -18.34 0.63
N ILE A 268 4.07 -18.55 0.23
CA ILE A 268 5.23 -17.73 0.62
C ILE A 268 5.69 -16.90 -0.60
N PRO A 269 5.94 -15.58 -0.46
CA PRO A 269 6.54 -14.76 -1.52
C PRO A 269 7.84 -15.39 -2.05
N GLY A 270 8.04 -15.33 -3.37
CA GLY A 270 9.13 -16.02 -4.05
C GLY A 270 8.92 -17.53 -4.29
N ALA A 271 7.95 -18.16 -3.63
CA ALA A 271 7.56 -19.57 -3.85
C ALA A 271 6.15 -19.72 -4.45
N ARG A 272 5.51 -18.60 -4.82
CA ARG A 272 4.18 -18.51 -5.41
C ARG A 272 4.22 -17.76 -6.73
#